data_AF-A0A958MWG7-F1
#
_entry.id   AF-A0A958MWG7-F1
#
_cell.length_a   1.000
_cell.length_b   1.000
_cell.length_c   1.000
_cell.angle_alpha   90.00
_cell.angle_beta   90.00
_cell.angle_gamma   90.00
#
_symmetry.space_group_name_H-M   'P 1'
#
loop_
_entity.id
_entity.type
_entity.pdbx_description
1 polymer ?
#
loop_
_entity_poly.entity_id
_entity_poly.type
_entity_poly.pdbx_seq_one_letter_code
_entity_poly.pdbx_strand_id
1 'polypeptide(L)'
;MTANTNQEAMTPMMAQYMGIKKQHPNELLFYRMGDIYELFFDDAKKAADLLDITLTARGKAGGAPIPMAGVPYHAAENYIARLVKIGVSVAICEQIGDPATSKGPVERQVVRIVTPGTVSD
;
A
#
# COMPACT_ATOMS: atom_id res chain seq x y z
N MET A 1 34.22 10.32 13.21
CA MET A 1 33.44 11.38 12.55
C MET A 1 32.10 10.77 12.15
N THR A 2 31.05 11.33 12.70
CA THR A 2 29.67 10.83 12.74
C THR A 2 28.96 10.90 11.39
N ALA A 3 28.53 9.76 10.86
CA ALA A 3 27.51 9.72 9.82
C ALA A 3 26.14 9.50 10.48
N ASN A 4 25.56 10.58 10.98
CA ASN A 4 24.14 10.62 11.33
C ASN A 4 23.41 10.99 10.03
N THR A 5 23.18 10.00 9.17
CA THR A 5 22.46 10.20 7.91
C THR A 5 20.99 10.36 8.25
N ASN A 6 20.55 11.62 8.31
CA ASN A 6 19.20 12.06 8.62
C ASN A 6 18.10 11.12 8.10
N GLN A 7 17.44 10.42 9.03
CA GLN A 7 16.04 9.99 8.92
C GLN A 7 15.09 11.21 8.91
N GLU A 8 15.40 12.25 8.15
CA GLU A 8 14.47 13.36 7.88
C GLU A 8 13.49 12.92 6.78
N ALA A 9 12.20 12.77 6.98
CA ALA A 9 11.39 12.56 8.17
C ALA A 9 10.18 11.79 7.63
N MET A 10 10.34 10.48 7.40
CA MET A 10 9.25 9.67 6.90
C MET A 10 8.14 9.66 7.96
N THR A 11 6.93 10.07 7.59
CA THR A 11 5.81 10.10 8.55
C THR A 11 5.63 8.72 9.19
N PRO A 12 5.12 8.62 10.43
CA PRO A 12 4.91 7.33 11.09
C PRO A 12 4.12 6.33 10.23
N MET A 13 3.16 6.82 9.43
CA MET A 13 2.39 6.01 8.48
C MET A 13 3.25 5.48 7.33
N MET A 14 4.08 6.33 6.71
CA MET A 14 4.99 5.88 5.65
C MET A 14 6.07 4.93 6.16
N ALA A 15 6.54 5.12 7.40
CA ALA A 15 7.49 4.19 8.03
C ALA A 15 6.85 2.80 8.23
N GLN A 16 5.60 2.76 8.70
CA GLN A 16 4.83 1.52 8.80
C GLN A 16 4.61 0.87 7.42
N TYR A 17 4.20 1.65 6.41
CA TYR A 17 4.04 1.16 5.03
C TYR A 17 5.33 0.53 4.50
N MET A 18 6.48 1.21 4.64
CA MET A 18 7.77 0.69 4.18
C MET A 18 8.20 -0.58 4.90
N GLY A 19 7.94 -0.65 6.21
CA GLY A 19 8.20 -1.85 7.02
C GLY A 19 7.42 -3.07 6.51
N ILE A 20 6.14 -2.88 6.18
CA ILE A 20 5.28 -3.93 5.62
C ILE A 20 5.69 -4.26 4.18
N LYS A 21 5.92 -3.25 3.34
CA LYS A 21 6.31 -3.44 1.94
C LYS A 21 7.64 -4.20 1.81
N LYS A 22 8.57 -4.02 2.74
CA LYS A 22 9.83 -4.78 2.78
C LYS A 22 9.61 -6.30 2.97
N GLN A 23 8.51 -6.69 3.62
CA GLN A 23 8.13 -8.09 3.80
C GLN A 23 7.40 -8.67 2.56
N HIS A 24 6.88 -7.78 1.71
CA HIS A 24 6.13 -8.10 0.48
C HIS A 24 6.72 -7.37 -0.74
N PRO A 25 7.98 -7.65 -1.11
CA PRO A 25 8.67 -6.89 -2.16
C PRO A 25 8.10 -7.15 -3.56
N ASN A 26 7.43 -8.28 -3.77
CA ASN A 26 6.99 -8.74 -5.09
C ASN A 26 5.51 -8.49 -5.37
N GLU A 27 4.71 -8.35 -4.32
CA GLU A 27 3.27 -8.12 -4.38
C GLU A 27 2.96 -6.63 -4.41
N LEU A 28 1.91 -6.21 -5.10
CA LEU A 28 1.34 -4.88 -4.87
C LEU A 28 0.76 -4.81 -3.46
N LEU A 29 1.13 -3.81 -2.67
CA LEU A 29 0.63 -3.66 -1.31
C LEU A 29 -0.61 -2.76 -1.30
N PHE A 30 -1.78 -3.38 -1.14
CA PHE A 30 -3.03 -2.67 -0.90
C PHE A 30 -3.10 -2.30 0.59
N TYR A 31 -2.73 -1.06 0.91
CA TYR A 31 -2.60 -0.59 2.30
C TYR A 31 -3.85 0.15 2.76
N ARG A 32 -4.57 -0.40 3.73
CA ARG A 32 -5.87 0.13 4.16
C ARG A 32 -5.76 1.48 4.88
N MET A 33 -6.45 2.47 4.33
CA MET A 33 -6.56 3.83 4.85
C MET A 33 -8.02 4.29 4.80
N GLY A 34 -8.77 4.11 5.89
CA GLY A 34 -10.19 4.49 5.92
C GLY A 34 -10.99 3.61 4.96
N ASP A 35 -11.61 4.19 3.93
CA ASP A 35 -12.38 3.43 2.92
C ASP A 35 -11.63 3.19 1.60
N ILE A 36 -10.32 3.45 1.57
CA ILE A 36 -9.47 3.28 0.39
C ILE A 36 -8.34 2.32 0.71
N TYR A 37 -8.00 1.43 -0.23
CA TYR A 37 -6.67 0.84 -0.28
C TYR A 37 -5.76 1.76 -1.08
N GLU A 38 -4.76 2.30 -0.41
CA GLU A 38 -3.77 3.16 -1.02
C GLU A 38 -2.52 2.36 -1.37
N LEU A 39 -1.95 2.65 -2.53
CA LEU A 39 -0.65 2.18 -2.95
C LEU A 39 0.28 3.38 -3.10
N PHE A 40 1.57 3.19 -2.82
CA PHE A 40 2.56 4.27 -2.87
C PHE A 40 3.78 3.92 -3.71
N PHE A 41 4.50 4.94 -4.16
CA PHE A 41 5.75 4.82 -4.91
C PHE A 41 5.56 4.01 -6.21
N ASP A 42 6.35 2.96 -6.43
CA ASP A 42 6.28 2.19 -7.67
C ASP A 42 5.04 1.30 -7.74
N ASP A 43 4.52 0.86 -6.60
CA ASP A 43 3.23 0.15 -6.54
C ASP A 43 2.10 1.06 -7.03
N ALA A 44 2.13 2.36 -6.69
CA ALA A 44 1.14 3.32 -7.16
C ALA A 44 1.16 3.49 -8.68
N LYS A 45 2.37 3.67 -9.25
CA LYS A 45 2.54 3.84 -10.70
C LYS A 45 2.06 2.59 -11.46
N LYS A 46 2.46 1.42 -10.98
CA LYS A 46 2.08 0.13 -11.58
C LYS A 46 0.58 -0.11 -11.46
N ALA A 47 -0.03 0.15 -10.30
CA ALA A 47 -1.47 0.02 -10.13
C ALA A 47 -2.24 1.00 -11.02
N ALA A 48 -1.81 2.26 -11.11
CA ALA A 48 -2.43 3.27 -11.97
C ALA A 48 -2.47 2.83 -13.44
N ASP A 49 -1.35 2.33 -13.96
CA ASP A 49 -1.22 1.84 -15.32
C ASP A 49 -2.08 0.58 -15.57
N LEU A 50 -1.96 -0.44 -14.71
CA LEU A 50 -2.63 -1.72 -14.92
C LEU A 50 -4.14 -1.69 -14.67
N LEU A 51 -4.59 -0.83 -13.74
CA LEU A 51 -6.00 -0.74 -13.35
C LEU A 51 -6.75 0.39 -14.06
N ASP A 52 -6.04 1.27 -14.76
CA ASP A 52 -6.57 2.51 -15.33
C ASP A 52 -7.24 3.37 -14.24
N ILE A 53 -6.47 3.65 -13.18
CA ILE A 53 -6.89 4.51 -12.05
C ILE A 53 -5.97 5.72 -11.94
N THR A 54 -6.48 6.80 -11.35
CA THR A 54 -5.74 8.05 -11.24
C THR A 54 -4.46 7.89 -10.42
N LEU A 55 -3.31 8.22 -11.04
CA LEU A 55 -2.06 8.46 -10.34
C LEU A 55 -2.05 9.89 -9.80
N THR A 56 -1.90 10.02 -8.49
CA THR A 56 -1.83 11.28 -7.74
C THR A 56 -0.57 11.26 -6.87
N ALA A 57 -0.41 12.23 -5.96
CA ALA A 57 0.67 12.26 -5.00
C ALA A 57 0.19 12.68 -3.61
N ARG A 58 0.86 12.18 -2.57
CA ARG A 58 0.59 12.53 -1.16
C ARG A 58 1.85 13.00 -0.46
N GLY A 59 1.84 14.23 0.04
CA GLY A 59 2.95 14.76 0.84
C GLY A 59 4.29 14.74 0.10
N LYS A 60 5.40 14.73 0.85
CA LYS A 60 6.76 14.64 0.31
C LYS A 60 7.62 13.70 1.16
N ALA A 61 8.52 12.97 0.52
CA ALA A 61 9.60 12.22 1.15
C ALA A 61 10.93 12.59 0.49
N GLY A 62 11.93 12.99 1.27
CA GLY A 62 13.22 13.45 0.72
C GLY A 62 13.09 14.64 -0.24
N GLY A 63 12.09 15.50 -0.05
CA GLY A 63 11.80 16.65 -0.92
C GLY A 63 10.96 16.35 -2.17
N ALA A 64 10.79 15.07 -2.54
CA ALA A 64 10.00 14.66 -3.70
C ALA A 64 8.55 14.26 -3.31
N PRO A 65 7.54 14.53 -4.16
CA PRO A 65 6.17 14.07 -3.91
C PRO A 65 6.08 12.55 -3.95
N ILE A 66 5.31 11.94 -3.04
CA ILE A 66 5.14 10.48 -2.99
C ILE A 66 4.03 10.09 -3.97
N PRO A 67 4.31 9.33 -5.05
CA PRO A 67 3.27 8.83 -5.95
C PRO A 67 2.26 7.98 -5.17
N MET A 68 0.98 8.15 -5.48
CA MET A 68 -0.12 7.48 -4.79
C MET A 68 -1.21 7.10 -5.79
N ALA A 69 -1.77 5.91 -5.66
CA ALA A 69 -3.00 5.50 -6.32
C ALA A 69 -3.93 4.86 -5.27
N GLY A 70 -5.23 4.89 -5.52
CA GLY A 70 -6.23 4.43 -4.55
C GLY A 70 -7.34 3.61 -5.19
N VAL A 71 -7.76 2.56 -4.50
CA VAL A 71 -8.89 1.72 -4.87
C VAL A 71 -9.94 1.76 -3.74
N PRO A 72 -11.22 2.02 -4.03
CA PRO A 72 -12.27 1.96 -3.00
C PRO A 72 -12.37 0.56 -2.39
N TYR A 73 -12.36 0.45 -1.07
CA TYR A 73 -12.42 -0.83 -0.35
C TYR A 73 -13.58 -1.70 -0.81
N HIS A 74 -14.78 -1.13 -0.88
CA HIS A 74 -15.99 -1.87 -1.24
C HIS A 74 -15.97 -2.41 -2.68
N ALA A 75 -15.07 -1.91 -3.53
CA ALA A 75 -14.88 -2.36 -4.90
C ALA A 75 -13.58 -3.15 -5.11
N ALA A 76 -12.76 -3.34 -4.07
CA ALA A 76 -11.38 -3.81 -4.19
C ALA A 76 -11.26 -5.20 -4.81
N GLU A 77 -12.20 -6.11 -4.53
CA GLU A 77 -12.21 -7.48 -5.09
C GLU A 77 -12.15 -7.48 -6.63
N ASN A 78 -12.89 -6.58 -7.29
CA ASN A 78 -12.88 -6.48 -8.75
C ASN A 78 -11.52 -6.04 -9.31
N TYR A 79 -10.83 -5.12 -8.63
CA TYR A 79 -9.50 -4.66 -9.03
C TYR A 79 -8.44 -5.72 -8.75
N ILE A 80 -8.53 -6.41 -7.62
CA ILE A 80 -7.64 -7.52 -7.28
C ILE A 80 -7.78 -8.63 -8.31
N ALA A 81 -9.01 -9.03 -8.67
CA ALA A 81 -9.25 -10.04 -9.70
C ALA A 81 -8.61 -9.67 -11.06
N ARG A 82 -8.71 -8.40 -11.47
CA ARG A 82 -8.07 -7.89 -12.69
C ARG A 82 -6.54 -8.03 -12.63
N LEU A 83 -5.92 -7.61 -11.52
CA LEU A 83 -4.46 -7.72 -11.32
C LEU A 83 -3.99 -9.17 -11.34
N VAL A 84 -4.72 -10.04 -10.66
CA VAL A 84 -4.35 -11.44 -10.50
C VAL A 84 -4.49 -12.19 -11.84
N LYS A 85 -5.52 -11.88 -12.62
CA LYS A 85 -5.71 -12.41 -13.99
C LYS A 85 -4.55 -12.10 -14.94
N ILE A 86 -3.84 -10.99 -14.73
CA ILE A 86 -2.66 -10.59 -15.51
C ILE A 86 -1.33 -10.96 -14.84
N GLY A 87 -1.36 -11.83 -13.83
CA GLY A 87 -0.15 -12.35 -13.20
C GLY A 87 0.40 -11.51 -12.05
N VAL A 88 -0.34 -10.52 -11.55
CA VAL A 88 0.12 -9.64 -10.46
C VAL A 88 -0.48 -10.07 -9.13
N SER A 89 0.38 -10.50 -8.20
CA SER A 89 0.00 -10.80 -6.82
C SER A 89 -0.24 -9.54 -6.00
N VAL A 90 -1.18 -9.60 -5.06
CA VAL A 90 -1.59 -8.48 -4.20
C VAL A 90 -1.54 -8.89 -2.73
N ALA A 91 -0.83 -8.13 -1.91
CA ALA A 91 -0.86 -8.24 -0.45
C ALA A 91 -1.89 -7.25 0.11
N ILE A 92 -2.88 -7.76 0.85
CA ILE A 92 -3.96 -6.96 1.43
C ILE A 92 -3.60 -6.68 2.88
N CYS A 93 -3.36 -5.41 3.17
CA CYS A 93 -2.99 -4.93 4.49
C CYS A 93 -4.15 -4.17 5.14
N GLU A 94 -4.63 -4.67 6.27
CA GLU A 94 -5.78 -4.12 7.00
C GLU A 94 -5.37 -3.34 8.24
N GLN A 95 -6.27 -2.48 8.72
CA GLN A 95 -6.19 -1.85 10.03
C GLN A 95 -6.62 -2.85 11.11
N ILE A 96 -5.73 -3.08 12.07
CA ILE A 96 -5.96 -3.99 13.20
C ILE A 96 -6.22 -3.15 14.45
N GLY A 97 -7.32 -3.45 15.13
CA GLY A 97 -7.76 -2.71 16.31
C GLY A 97 -8.61 -1.47 15.99
N ASP A 98 -9.05 -0.78 17.05
CA ASP A 98 -9.96 0.36 16.94
C ASP A 98 -9.18 1.68 16.76
N PRO A 99 -9.37 2.42 15.64
CA PRO A 99 -8.77 3.74 15.44
C PRO A 99 -9.09 4.74 16.55
N ALA A 100 -10.24 4.64 17.19
CA ALA A 100 -10.67 5.56 18.25
C ALA A 100 -9.86 5.42 19.54
N THR A 101 -9.18 4.28 19.74
CA THR A 101 -8.43 3.97 20.96
C THR A 101 -6.91 4.11 20.81
N SER A 102 -6.43 4.38 19.59
CA SER A 102 -4.99 4.41 19.29
C SER A 102 -4.40 5.82 19.43
N LYS A 103 -3.32 5.97 20.21
CA LYS A 103 -2.58 7.23 20.37
C LYS A 103 -1.67 7.59 19.17
N GLY A 104 -1.54 6.69 18.19
CA GLY A 104 -0.70 6.83 17.00
C GLY A 104 -1.33 6.12 15.80
N PRO A 105 -0.58 5.91 14.69
CA PRO A 105 -1.09 5.14 13.57
C PRO A 105 -1.59 3.78 14.05
N VAL A 106 -2.82 3.45 13.68
CA VAL A 106 -3.42 2.13 13.96
C VAL A 106 -2.47 1.04 13.47
N GLU A 107 -2.41 -0.06 14.21
CA GLU A 107 -1.65 -1.23 13.78
C GLU A 107 -2.17 -1.71 12.43
N ARG A 108 -1.26 -2.19 11.59
CA ARG A 108 -1.61 -2.74 10.29
C ARG A 108 -0.83 -3.98 10.00
N GLN A 109 -1.52 -4.97 9.43
CA GLN A 109 -0.96 -6.28 9.12
C GLN A 109 -1.49 -6.76 7.77
N VAL A 110 -0.66 -7.53 7.05
CA VAL A 110 -1.11 -8.25 5.86
C VAL A 110 -1.92 -9.45 6.31
N VAL A 111 -3.20 -9.47 5.96
CA VAL A 111 -4.14 -10.52 6.37
C VAL A 111 -4.34 -11.58 5.30
N ARG A 112 -4.06 -11.23 4.03
CA ARG A 112 -4.22 -12.12 2.88
C ARG A 112 -3.27 -11.71 1.76
N ILE A 113 -2.71 -12.69 1.08
CA ILE A 113 -1.99 -12.50 -0.18
C ILE A 113 -2.78 -13.24 -1.26
N VAL A 114 -3.17 -12.52 -2.32
CA VAL A 114 -3.88 -13.09 -3.46
C VAL A 114 -2.89 -13.22 -4.62
N THR A 115 -2.74 -14.43 -5.15
CA THR A 115 -1.79 -14.76 -6.22
C THR A 115 -2.52 -15.34 -7.44
N PRO A 116 -1.92 -15.31 -8.65
CA PRO A 116 -2.50 -15.90 -9.86
C PRO A 116 -2.93 -17.37 -9.72
N GLY A 117 -2.29 -18.13 -8.83
CA GLY A 117 -2.64 -19.54 -8.57
C GLY A 117 -3.74 -19.74 -7.52
N THR A 118 -4.23 -18.69 -6.86
CA THR A 118 -5.26 -18.79 -5.81
C THR A 118 -6.68 -18.47 -6.28
N VAL A 119 -6.85 -18.13 -7.56
CA VAL A 119 -8.18 -17.88 -8.16
C VAL A 119 -8.59 -19.16 -8.87
N SER A 120 -9.37 -19.99 -8.19
CA SER A 120 -10.13 -21.06 -8.84
C SER A 120 -11.34 -20.41 -9.51
N ASP A 121 -11.52 -20.71 -10.79
CA ASP A 121 -12.66 -20.28 -11.63
C ASP A 121 -14.02 -20.61 -11.00
#